data_AF-A0A382A7U6-F1
#
_entry.id   AF-A0A382A7U6-F1
#
_cell.length_a   1.000
_cell.length_b   1.000
_cell.length_c   1.000
_cell.angle_alpha   90.00
_cell.angle_beta   90.00
_cell.angle_gamma   90.00
#
_symmetry.space_group_name_H-M   'P 1'
#
loop_
_entity.id
_entity.type
_entity.pdbx_description
1 polymer ?
#
loop_
_entity_poly.entity_id
_entity_poly.type
_entity_poly.pdbx_seq_one_letter_code
_entity_poly.pdbx_strand_id
1 'polypeptide(L)' 'MKTLYFFLMWVFGFFVLLSFDLFMEGIVFEWLEWNGTTKNDWFFALWWGFVIVWFLYGITMLYRKIKFD' A
#
# COMPACT_ATOMS: atom_id res chain seq x y z
N MET A 1 -13.07 12.36 -13.30
CA MET A 1 -11.59 12.46 -13.29
C MET A 1 -11.05 11.78 -14.54
N LYS A 2 -10.16 12.44 -15.28
CA LYS A 2 -9.43 11.81 -16.40
C LYS A 2 -8.70 10.56 -15.90
N THR A 3 -8.67 9.49 -16.70
CA THR A 3 -8.02 8.21 -16.39
C THR A 3 -6.58 8.40 -15.92
N LEU A 4 -5.82 9.30 -16.56
CA LEU A 4 -4.45 9.67 -16.17
C LEU A 4 -4.37 10.22 -14.75
N TYR A 5 -5.31 11.07 -14.32
CA TYR A 5 -5.30 11.62 -12.97
C TYR A 5 -5.52 10.53 -11.92
N PHE A 6 -6.45 9.60 -12.18
CA PHE A 6 -6.66 8.46 -11.29
C PHE A 6 -5.42 7.57 -11.22
N PHE A 7 -4.79 7.28 -12.37
CA PHE A 7 -3.55 6.52 -12.43
C PHE A 7 -2.43 7.16 -11.60
N LEU A 8 -2.20 8.47 -11.77
CA LEU A 8 -1.19 9.21 -11.00
C LEU A 8 -1.48 9.20 -9.50
N MET A 9 -2.73 9.41 -9.09
CA MET A 9 -3.14 9.34 -7.68
C MET A 9 -2.95 7.94 -7.10
N TRP A 10 -3.25 6.90 -7.87
CA TRP A 10 -3.10 5.52 -7.43
C TRP A 10 -1.63 5.13 -7.24
N VAL A 11 -0.76 5.52 -8.18
CA VAL A 11 0.70 5.33 -8.08
C VAL A 11 1.28 6.15 -6.93
N PHE A 12 0.87 7.41 -6.78
CA PHE A 12 1.27 8.25 -5.64
C PHE A 12 0.84 7.62 -4.31
N GLY A 13 -0.39 7.09 -4.23
CA GLY A 13 -0.87 6.35 -3.07
C GLY A 13 0.01 5.16 -2.72
N PHE A 14 0.53 4.42 -3.70
CA PHE A 14 1.50 3.34 -3.44
C PHE A 14 2.79 3.84 -2.78
N PHE A 15 3.35 4.98 -3.21
CA PHE A 15 4.52 5.56 -2.55
C PHE A 15 4.24 5.99 -1.11
N VAL A 16 3.03 6.48 -0.82
CA VAL A 16 2.61 6.78 0.56
C VAL A 16 2.55 5.50 1.39
N LEU A 17 1.98 4.42 0.86
CA LEU A 17 1.95 3.12 1.53
C LEU A 17 3.37 2.61 1.77
N LEU A 18 4.23 2.62 0.77
CA LEU A 18 5.62 2.19 0.90
C LEU A 18 6.37 3.02 1.95
N SER A 19 6.16 4.35 1.96
CA SER A 19 6.80 5.23 2.95
C SER A 19 6.31 4.94 4.36
N PHE A 20 5.03 4.61 4.54
CA PHE A 20 4.49 4.21 5.84
C PHE A 20 5.07 2.87 6.32
N ASP A 21 5.19 1.89 5.43
CA ASP A 21 5.81 0.60 5.73
C ASP A 21 7.25 0.78 6.23
N LEU A 22 8.05 1.55 5.47
CA LEU A 22 9.44 1.87 5.83
C LEU A 22 9.54 2.68 7.13
N PHE A 23 8.59 3.59 7.39
CA PHE A 23 8.51 4.32 8.65
C PHE A 23 8.23 3.38 9.83
N MET A 24 7.30 2.45 9.66
CA MET A 24 6.98 1.45 10.67
C MET A 24 8.19 0.56 10.95
N GLU A 25 8.87 0.10 9.91
CA GLU A 25 10.06 -0.75 10.03
C GLU A 25 11.24 -0.02 10.65
N GLY A 26 11.63 1.13 10.08
CA GLY A 26 12.86 1.84 10.45
C GLY A 26 12.76 2.71 11.69
N ILE A 27 11.56 3.01 12.19
CA ILE A 27 11.39 3.87 13.39
C ILE A 27 10.54 3.16 14.43
N VAL A 28 9.34 2.72 14.07
CA VAL A 28 8.38 2.22 15.08
C VAL A 28 8.82 0.85 15.63
N PHE A 29 9.26 -0.07 14.79
CA PHE A 29 9.70 -1.39 15.25
C PHE A 29 11.03 -1.33 15.99
N GLU A 30 11.91 -0.42 15.62
CA GLU A 30 13.13 -0.17 16.38
C GLU A 30 12.79 0.40 17.76
N TRP A 31 11.95 1.43 17.83
CA TRP A 31 11.55 2.06 19.10
C TRP A 31 10.79 1.11 20.04
N LEU A 32 9.98 0.20 19.49
CA LEU A 32 9.21 -0.77 20.28
C LEU A 32 9.93 -2.10 20.50
N GLU A 33 11.14 -2.28 19.97
CA GLU A 33 11.88 -3.54 19.97
C GLU A 33 11.08 -4.71 19.36
N TRP A 34 10.32 -4.44 18.28
CA TRP A 34 9.50 -5.46 17.60
C TRP A 34 10.26 -6.24 16.52
N ASN A 35 11.46 -5.81 16.15
CA ASN A 35 12.29 -6.48 15.16
C ASN A 35 12.58 -7.93 15.58
N GLY A 36 12.28 -8.89 14.69
CA GLY A 36 12.44 -10.32 14.96
C GLY A 36 11.39 -10.93 15.90
N THR A 37 10.31 -10.20 16.21
CA THR A 37 9.19 -10.71 17.02
C THR A 37 8.02 -11.15 16.13
N THR A 38 7.15 -12.00 16.67
CA THR A 38 5.91 -12.39 15.98
C THR A 38 4.97 -11.22 15.69
N LYS A 39 5.08 -10.09 16.43
CA LYS A 39 4.29 -8.88 16.17
C LYS A 39 4.68 -8.22 14.84
N ASN A 40 5.99 -8.22 14.53
CA ASN A 40 6.51 -7.74 13.24
C ASN A 40 5.99 -8.62 12.10
N ASP A 41 6.04 -9.96 12.25
CA ASP A 41 5.51 -10.90 11.25
C ASP A 41 4.02 -10.64 10.96
N TRP A 42 3.21 -10.49 12.01
CA TRP A 42 1.78 -10.20 11.88
C TRP A 42 1.50 -8.85 11.25
N PHE A 43 2.30 -7.83 11.58
CA PHE A 43 2.19 -6.54 10.91
C PHE A 43 2.40 -6.69 9.40
N PHE A 44 3.50 -7.32 8.97
CA PHE A 44 3.78 -7.47 7.56
C PHE A 44 2.72 -8.32 6.84
N ALA A 45 2.24 -9.40 7.45
CA ALA A 45 1.18 -10.22 6.87
C ALA A 45 -0.11 -9.40 6.62
N LEU A 46 -0.54 -8.60 7.60
CA LEU A 46 -1.71 -7.73 7.46
C LEU A 46 -1.46 -6.58 6.47
N TRP A 47 -0.27 -5.99 6.52
CA TRP A 47 0.12 -4.88 5.67
C TRP A 47 0.12 -5.28 4.19
N TRP A 48 0.75 -6.41 3.86
CA TRP A 48 0.73 -6.93 2.49
C TRP A 48 -0.68 -7.31 2.03
N GLY A 49 -1.52 -7.85 2.91
CA GLY A 49 -2.93 -8.06 2.63
C GLY A 49 -3.66 -6.77 2.23
N PHE A 50 -3.44 -5.70 2.98
CA PHE A 50 -4.00 -4.37 2.68
C PHE A 50 -3.47 -3.81 1.35
N VAL A 51 -2.16 -3.91 1.09
CA VAL A 51 -1.53 -3.46 -0.17
C VAL A 51 -2.09 -4.23 -1.37
N ILE A 52 -2.31 -5.54 -1.26
CA ILE A 52 -2.93 -6.35 -2.33
C ILE A 52 -4.35 -5.86 -2.62
N VAL A 53 -5.17 -5.63 -1.59
CA VAL A 53 -6.53 -5.12 -1.77
C VAL A 53 -6.53 -3.76 -2.46
N TRP A 54 -5.65 -2.84 -2.03
CA TRP A 54 -5.45 -1.53 -2.68
C TRP A 54 -5.05 -1.67 -4.16
N PHE A 55 -4.13 -2.59 -4.45
CA PHE A 55 -3.64 -2.83 -5.81
C PHE A 55 -4.74 -3.38 -6.73
N LEU A 56 -5.46 -4.41 -6.27
CA LEU A 56 -6.58 -5.01 -7.02
C LEU A 56 -7.72 -3.99 -7.26
N TYR A 57 -8.03 -3.17 -6.26
CA TYR A 57 -9.00 -2.08 -6.41
C TYR A 57 -8.57 -1.11 -7.51
N GLY A 58 -7.32 -0.65 -7.48
CA GLY A 58 -6.78 0.27 -8.48
C GLY A 58 -6.80 -0.30 -9.89
N ILE A 59 -6.37 -1.55 -10.08
CA ILE A 59 -6.44 -2.24 -11.38
C ILE A 59 -7.88 -2.33 -11.86
N THR A 60 -8.81 -2.75 -11.01
CA THR A 60 -10.23 -2.92 -11.38
C THR A 60 -10.84 -1.58 -11.80
N MET A 61 -10.52 -0.50 -11.10
CA MET A 61 -10.98 0.85 -11.44
C MET A 61 -10.34 1.38 -12.71
N LEU A 62 -9.04 1.16 -12.93
CA LEU A 62 -8.37 1.52 -14.18
C LEU A 62 -8.97 0.78 -15.37
N TYR A 63 -9.17 -0.53 -15.25
CA TYR A 63 -9.79 -1.35 -16.31
C TYR A 63 -11.19 -0.83 -16.67
N ARG A 64 -12.01 -0.53 -15.66
CA ARG A 64 -13.35 0.05 -15.88
C ARG A 64 -13.27 1.39 -16.59
N LYS A 65 -12.35 2.26 -16.20
CA LYS A 65 -12.16 3.56 -16.84
C LYS A 65 -11.70 3.43 -18.29
N ILE A 66 -10.73 2.58 -18.56
CA ILE A 66 -10.22 2.38 -19.94
C ILE A 66 -11.29 1.75 -20.85
N LYS A 67 -12.14 0.87 -20.32
CA LYS A 67 -13.16 0.15 -21.11
C LYS A 67 -14.44 0.96 -21.34
N PHE A 68 -14.80 1.86 -20.41
CA PHE A 68 -16.09 2.54 -20.39
C PHE A 68 -16.01 4.08 -20.39
N ASP A 69 -14.81 4.69 -20.31
CA ASP A 69 -14.59 6.09 -20.73
C ASP A 69 -14.47 6.16 -22.27
#